data_AF-A0A836W2K5-F1
#
_entry.id   AF-A0A836W2K5-F1
#
_cell.length_a   1.000
_cell.length_b   1.000
_cell.length_c   1.000
_cell.angle_alpha   90.00
_cell.angle_beta   90.00
_cell.angle_gamma   90.00
#
_symmetry.space_group_name_H-M   'P 1'
#
loop_
_entity.id
_entity.type
_entity.pdbx_description
1 polymer ?
#
loop_
_entity_poly.entity_id
_entity_poly.type
_entity_poly.pdbx_seq_one_letter_code
_entity_poly.pdbx_strand_id
1 'polypeptide(L)'
;MTFQIDAWLERPDPQMRVIDTATGVVVAEFNQTEIQQLCEWGEICPQDFCSRCAETQEALVKQLLLASCARQIGQPVSEITVAPSQNSRKTAKIYLFPV
;
A
#
# COMPACT_ATOMS: atom_id res chain seq x y z
N MET A 1 -16.42 -4.57 8.02
CA MET A 1 -14.96 -4.34 7.91
C MET A 1 -14.81 -3.08 7.09
N THR A 2 -14.06 -2.09 7.57
CA THR A 2 -14.07 -0.77 6.94
C THR A 2 -12.64 -0.48 6.51
N PHE A 3 -12.38 -0.56 5.20
CA PHE A 3 -11.07 -0.27 4.62
C PHE A 3 -11.12 1.09 3.93
N GLN A 4 -10.01 1.81 3.96
CA GLN A 4 -9.82 3.08 3.28
C GLN A 4 -8.68 2.95 2.28
N ILE A 5 -8.87 3.51 1.09
CA ILE A 5 -7.82 3.61 0.08
C ILE A 5 -7.30 5.05 0.12
N ASP A 6 -6.02 5.21 0.42
CA ASP A 6 -5.30 6.46 0.22
C ASP A 6 -4.51 6.34 -1.09
N ALA A 7 -4.87 7.12 -2.11
CA ALA A 7 -4.23 7.10 -3.42
C ALA A 7 -3.86 8.51 -3.89
N TRP A 8 -2.58 8.72 -4.19
CA TRP A 8 -2.05 9.96 -4.76
C TRP A 8 -1.59 9.73 -6.20
N LEU A 9 -2.53 9.44 -7.10
CA LEU A 9 -2.23 9.06 -8.49
C LEU A 9 -1.83 10.24 -9.39
N GLU A 10 -2.19 11.48 -9.02
CA GLU A 10 -1.94 12.68 -9.82
C GLU A 10 -0.52 13.27 -9.64
N ARG A 11 0.30 12.68 -8.76
CA ARG A 11 1.68 13.14 -8.51
C ARG A 11 2.65 12.52 -9.51
N PRO A 12 3.80 13.16 -9.78
CA PRO A 12 4.86 12.57 -10.60
C PRO A 12 5.42 11.26 -10.02
N ASP A 13 5.30 11.07 -8.70
CA ASP A 13 5.59 9.83 -7.98
C ASP A 13 4.27 9.31 -7.38
N PRO A 14 3.48 8.52 -8.12
CA PRO A 14 2.20 8.02 -7.64
C PRO A 14 2.40 6.96 -6.56
N GLN A 15 1.63 7.07 -5.49
CA GLN A 15 1.66 6.15 -4.36
C GLN A 15 0.24 5.79 -3.93
N MET A 16 0.05 4.56 -3.48
CA MET A 16 -1.24 4.06 -3.04
C MET A 16 -1.06 3.12 -1.85
N ARG A 17 -1.96 3.21 -0.88
CA ARG A 17 -2.02 2.29 0.25
C ARG A 17 -3.46 1.98 0.64
N VAL A 18 -3.66 0.79 1.16
CA VAL A 18 -4.92 0.33 1.74
C VAL A 18 -4.75 0.26 3.25
N ILE A 19 -5.63 0.94 3.97
CA ILE A 19 -5.61 1.05 5.43
C ILE A 19 -6.86 0.37 5.98
N ASP A 20 -6.68 -0.51 6.94
CA ASP A 20 -7.79 -0.98 7.77
C ASP A 20 -8.16 0.12 8.77
N THR A 21 -9.34 0.71 8.62
CA THR A 21 -9.77 1.82 9.50
C THR A 21 -10.15 1.35 10.90
N ALA A 22 -10.38 0.04 11.11
CA ALA A 22 -10.63 -0.52 12.43
C ALA A 22 -9.35 -0.59 13.28
N THR A 23 -8.21 -0.87 12.65
CA THR A 23 -6.91 -1.04 13.33
C THR A 23 -5.92 0.10 13.07
N GLY A 24 -6.16 0.91 12.03
CA GLY A 24 -5.24 1.92 11.52
C GLY A 24 -4.02 1.35 10.79
N VAL A 25 -3.99 0.04 10.53
CA VAL A 25 -2.83 -0.64 9.94
C VAL A 25 -2.89 -0.57 8.42
N VAL A 26 -1.74 -0.29 7.80
CA VAL A 26 -1.56 -0.41 6.35
C VAL A 26 -1.49 -1.89 6.00
N VAL A 27 -2.49 -2.38 5.27
CA VAL A 27 -2.59 -3.80 4.88
C VAL A 27 -2.01 -4.08 3.49
N ALA A 28 -1.89 -3.05 2.65
CA ALA A 28 -1.20 -3.11 1.37
C ALA A 28 -0.63 -1.75 1.00
N GLU A 29 0.54 -1.75 0.36
CA GLU A 29 1.22 -0.56 -0.14
C GLU A 29 1.69 -0.84 -1.57
N PHE A 30 1.60 0.18 -2.44
CA PHE A 30 1.97 0.11 -3.84
C PHE A 30 2.78 1.36 -4.18
N ASN A 31 3.97 1.13 -4.74
CA ASN A 31 4.85 2.16 -5.27
C ASN A 31 4.48 2.51 -6.71
N GLN A 32 5.12 3.54 -7.26
CA GLN A 32 4.89 4.01 -8.63
C GLN A 32 4.93 2.88 -9.67
N THR A 33 5.97 2.05 -9.67
CA THR A 33 6.13 0.97 -10.65
C THR A 33 4.99 -0.03 -10.58
N GLU A 34 4.55 -0.35 -9.36
CA GLU A 34 3.48 -1.31 -9.11
C GLU A 34 2.13 -0.75 -9.58
N ILE A 35 1.86 0.53 -9.31
CA ILE A 35 0.66 1.23 -9.76
C ILE A 35 0.64 1.30 -11.29
N GLN A 36 1.78 1.63 -11.92
CA GLN A 36 1.88 1.65 -13.37
C GLN A 36 1.58 0.28 -13.99
N GLN A 37 2.16 -0.79 -13.44
CA GLN A 37 1.89 -2.15 -13.90
C GLN A 37 0.41 -2.54 -13.76
N LEU A 38 -0.20 -2.24 -12.62
CA LEU A 38 -1.62 -2.50 -12.39
C LEU A 38 -2.51 -1.72 -13.36
N CYS A 39 -2.14 -0.48 -13.69
CA CYS A 39 -2.81 0.31 -14.73
C CYS A 39 -2.61 -0.29 -16.12
N GLU A 40 -1.39 -0.70 -16.47
CA GLU A 40 -1.06 -1.32 -17.77
C GLU A 40 -1.79 -2.65 -17.97
N TRP A 41 -1.97 -3.43 -16.91
CA TRP A 41 -2.72 -4.69 -16.95
C TRP A 41 -4.24 -4.49 -16.91
N GLY A 42 -4.71 -3.26 -16.67
CA GLY A 42 -6.13 -2.95 -16.52
C GLY A 42 -6.74 -3.48 -15.23
N GLU A 43 -5.93 -3.81 -14.22
CA GLU A 43 -6.41 -4.22 -12.89
C GLU A 43 -6.95 -3.04 -12.07
N ILE A 44 -6.42 -1.83 -12.31
CA ILE A 44 -6.90 -0.60 -11.70
C ILE A 44 -7.20 0.45 -12.76
N CYS A 45 -8.31 1.16 -12.58
CA CYS A 45 -8.63 2.36 -13.35
C CYS A 45 -8.65 3.57 -12.40
N PRO A 46 -7.90 4.65 -12.68
CA PRO A 46 -7.91 5.86 -11.86
C PRO A 46 -9.31 6.45 -11.63
N GLN A 47 -10.24 6.23 -12.57
CA GLN A 47 -11.61 6.71 -12.46
C GLN A 47 -12.42 5.99 -11.37
N ASP A 48 -12.10 4.72 -11.05
CA ASP A 48 -12.79 3.97 -10.00
C ASP A 48 -12.52 4.56 -8.60
N PHE A 49 -11.36 5.19 -8.40
CA PHE A 49 -11.01 5.87 -7.14
C PHE A 49 -11.83 7.14 -6.91
N CYS A 50 -12.40 7.73 -7.97
CA CYS A 50 -13.27 8.91 -7.87
C CYS A 50 -14.72 8.55 -7.50
N SER A 51 -15.09 7.26 -7.56
CA SER A 51 -16.43 6.81 -7.20
C SER A 51 -16.65 6.91 -5.69
N ARG A 52 -17.79 7.49 -5.30
CA ARG A 52 -18.26 7.54 -3.90
C ARG A 52 -19.18 6.38 -3.54
N CYS A 53 -19.42 5.46 -4.47
CA CYS A 53 -20.25 4.29 -4.24
C CYS A 53 -19.50 3.29 -3.35
N ALA A 54 -20.09 2.95 -2.20
CA ALA A 54 -19.48 2.03 -1.24
C ALA A 54 -19.20 0.64 -1.84
N GLU A 55 -20.09 0.15 -2.71
CA GLU A 55 -19.92 -1.14 -3.40
C GLU A 55 -18.70 -1.14 -4.32
N THR A 56 -18.49 -0.05 -5.09
CA THR A 56 -17.33 0.12 -5.96
C THR A 56 -16.03 0.21 -5.16
N GLN A 57 -16.04 0.96 -4.05
CA GLN A 57 -14.88 1.07 -3.18
C GLN A 57 -14.52 -0.27 -2.52
N GLU A 58 -15.52 -1.02 -2.06
CA GLU A 58 -15.27 -2.34 -1.47
C GLU A 58 -14.72 -3.34 -2.50
N ALA A 59 -15.24 -3.33 -3.73
CA ALA A 59 -14.72 -4.13 -4.82
C ALA A 59 -13.26 -3.78 -5.14
N LEU A 60 -12.95 -2.48 -5.22
CA LEU A 60 -11.60 -1.98 -5.49
C LEU A 60 -10.61 -2.39 -4.39
N VAL A 61 -11.00 -2.26 -3.12
CA VAL A 61 -10.18 -2.74 -1.98
C VAL A 61 -9.87 -4.24 -2.12
N LYS A 62 -10.89 -5.06 -2.43
CA LYS A 62 -10.72 -6.51 -2.61
C LYS A 62 -9.75 -6.82 -3.75
N GLN A 63 -9.90 -6.14 -4.89
CA GLN A 63 -9.00 -6.31 -6.03
C GLN A 63 -7.55 -5.95 -5.68
N LEU A 64 -7.33 -4.80 -5.02
CA LEU A 64 -6.00 -4.39 -4.58
C LEU A 64 -5.37 -5.40 -3.62
N LEU A 65 -6.13 -5.88 -2.63
CA LEU A 65 -5.64 -6.89 -1.70
C LEU A 65 -5.28 -8.20 -2.41
N LEU A 66 -6.10 -8.65 -3.35
CA LEU A 66 -5.81 -9.84 -4.15
C LEU A 66 -4.54 -9.65 -5.00
N ALA A 67 -4.38 -8.51 -5.66
CA ALA A 67 -3.19 -8.18 -6.43
C ALA A 67 -1.93 -8.13 -5.54
N SER A 68 -2.05 -7.61 -4.31
CA SER A 68 -0.97 -7.63 -3.32
C SER A 68 -0.59 -9.07 -2.94
N CYS A 69 -1.57 -9.90 -2.60
CA CYS A 69 -1.35 -11.31 -2.25
C CYS A 69 -0.74 -12.10 -3.41
N ALA A 70 -1.25 -11.95 -4.63
CA ALA A 70 -0.77 -12.65 -5.81
C ALA A 70 0.71 -12.34 -6.08
N ARG A 71 1.12 -11.07 -5.92
CA ARG A 71 2.53 -10.67 -6.06
C ARG A 71 3.40 -11.22 -4.96
N GLN A 72 2.93 -11.24 -3.72
CA GLN A 72 3.66 -11.82 -2.59
C GLN A 72 3.87 -13.34 -2.76
N ILE A 73 2.90 -14.04 -3.38
CA ILE A 73 2.99 -15.48 -3.66
C ILE A 73 3.89 -15.77 -4.88
N GLY A 74 3.89 -14.89 -5.89
CA GLY A 74 4.65 -15.05 -7.13
C GLY A 74 6.15 -14.76 -7.02
N GLN A 75 6.62 -14.16 -5.92
CA GLN A 75 8.04 -13.96 -5.68
C GLN A 75 8.70 -15.27 -5.19
N PRO A 76 9.86 -15.69 -5.71
CA PRO A 76 10.62 -16.76 -5.09
C PRO A 76 10.93 -16.33 -3.65
N VAL A 77 10.67 -17.21 -2.69
CA VAL A 77 10.95 -17.02 -1.26
C VAL A 77 12.46 -16.85 -1.06
N SER A 78 12.95 -15.63 -1.25
CA SER A 78 14.25 -15.16 -0.76
C SER A 78 13.95 -13.94 0.09
N GLU A 79 13.97 -14.17 1.40
CA GLU A 79 13.71 -13.20 2.47
C GLU A 79 12.30 -12.61 2.50
N ILE A 80 11.40 -13.36 3.14
CA ILE A 80 10.33 -12.75 3.95
C ILE A 80 11.04 -11.96 5.07
N THR A 81 11.51 -10.74 4.78
CA THR A 81 11.65 -9.75 5.83
C THR A 81 10.25 -9.32 6.19
N VAL A 82 9.66 -10.03 7.14
CA VAL A 82 8.53 -9.56 7.93
C VAL A 82 8.93 -8.17 8.42
N ALA A 83 8.41 -7.11 7.80
CA ALA A 83 8.48 -5.79 8.39
C ALA A 83 7.76 -5.89 9.74
N PRO A 84 8.47 -5.80 10.88
CA PRO A 84 7.83 -5.86 12.18
C PRO A 84 7.34 -4.45 12.47
N SER A 85 6.06 -4.18 12.24
CA SER A 85 5.44 -2.99 12.80
C SER A 85 4.55 -3.40 13.96
N GLN A 86 5.17 -3.52 15.14
CA GLN A 86 4.72 -2.80 16.34
C GLN A 86 5.73 -2.92 17.49
N ASN A 87 6.33 -1.76 17.80
CA ASN A 87 6.78 -1.31 19.12
C ASN A 87 8.08 -1.88 19.72
N SER A 88 9.18 -1.14 19.57
CA SER A 88 10.20 -1.05 20.61
C SER A 88 10.94 0.29 20.57
N ARG A 89 10.74 1.06 21.63
CA ARG A 89 11.62 2.15 22.05
C ARG A 89 13.07 1.70 21.97
N LYS A 90 13.89 2.36 21.15
CA LYS A 90 15.34 2.46 21.38
C LYS A 90 15.80 3.88 21.13
N THR A 91 15.88 4.60 22.24
CA THR A 91 16.81 5.70 22.48
C THR A 91 18.25 5.27 22.18
N ALA A 92 18.98 6.05 21.38
CA ALA A 92 20.44 6.29 21.49
C ALA A 92 20.82 7.35 20.44
N LYS A 93 20.99 8.61 20.85
CA LYS A 93 22.27 9.25 21.22
C LYS A 93 23.22 9.49 20.03
N ILE A 94 23.10 10.69 19.47
CA ILE A 94 24.13 11.70 19.17
C ILE A 94 25.57 11.20 18.99
N TYR A 95 26.15 11.47 17.82
CA TYR A 95 27.52 11.98 17.65
C TYR A 95 27.46 13.07 16.57
N LEU A 96 27.32 14.34 16.95
CA LEU A 96 28.39 15.36 17.03
C LEU A 96 29.01 15.69 15.66
N PHE A 97 28.52 16.79 15.05
CA PHE A 97 29.40 17.73 14.34
C PHE A 97 30.50 18.18 15.31
N PRO A 98 31.77 18.31 14.88
CA PRO A 98 32.23 19.61 14.35
C PRO A 98 33.35 19.44 13.28
N VAL A 99 33.89 20.41 12.54
CA VAL A 99 33.95 21.88 12.54
C VAL A 99 33.84 22.34 11.09
#